data_AF-A0A6C1NNV0-F1
#
_entry.id   AF-A0A6C1NNV0-F1
#
_cell.length_a   1.000
_cell.length_b   1.000
_cell.length_c   1.000
_cell.angle_alpha   90.00
_cell.angle_beta   90.00
_cell.angle_gamma   90.00
#
_symmetry.space_group_name_H-M   'P 1'
#
loop_
_entity.id
_entity.type
_entity.pdbx_description
1 polymer ?
#
loop_
_entity_poly.entity_id
_entity_poly.type
_entity_poly.pdbx_seq_one_letter_code
_entity_poly.pdbx_strand_id
1 'polypeptide(L)' 'MTGGRTSHITAGRLKALVTVLLVLLITAGCFMRSSGPSDSERRAPCDRLAAQAIDADDLGEARRLAARASECYSGLQSGD' A
#
# COMPACT_ATOMS: atom_id res chain seq x y z
N MET A 1 45.69 -21.61 -33.96
CA MET A 1 44.36 -22.20 -33.71
C MET A 1 43.73 -21.51 -32.51
N THR A 2 43.01 -20.41 -32.70
CA THR A 2 42.42 -19.63 -31.60
C THR A 2 41.10 -19.02 -32.07
N GLY A 3 40.02 -19.80 -31.97
CA GLY A 3 38.68 -19.34 -32.29
C GLY A 3 37.67 -20.16 -31.50
N GLY A 4 37.21 -19.64 -30.36
CA GLY A 4 36.25 -20.35 -29.52
C GLY A 4 36.02 -19.76 -28.14
N ARG A 5 35.87 -18.43 -28.00
CA ARG A 5 35.47 -17.80 -26.71
C ARG A 5 34.42 -16.69 -26.84
N THR A 6 33.80 -16.51 -28.00
CA THR A 6 32.82 -15.44 -28.23
C THR A 6 31.37 -15.85 -27.95
N SER A 7 31.02 -17.14 -27.94
CA SER A 7 29.62 -17.58 -27.80
C SER A 7 29.08 -17.62 -26.37
N HIS A 8 29.95 -17.77 -25.35
CA HIS A 8 29.51 -17.92 -23.96
C HIS A 8 29.17 -16.60 -23.27
N ILE A 9 29.75 -15.48 -23.71
CA ILE A 9 29.60 -14.18 -23.07
C ILE A 9 28.20 -13.59 -23.38
N THR A 10 27.72 -13.79 -24.61
CA THR A 10 26.42 -13.29 -25.08
C THR A 10 25.26 -14.06 -24.45
N ALA A 11 25.38 -15.39 -24.33
CA ALA A 11 24.34 -16.24 -23.74
C ALA A 11 24.10 -15.96 -22.25
N GLY A 12 25.15 -15.67 -21.49
CA GLY A 12 25.05 -15.29 -20.08
C GLY A 12 24.37 -13.93 -19.88
N ARG A 13 24.67 -12.97 -20.74
CA ARG A 13 24.04 -11.64 -20.71
C ARG A 13 22.58 -11.66 -21.13
N LEU A 14 22.24 -12.48 -22.13
CA LEU A 14 20.84 -12.67 -22.53
C LEU A 14 20.02 -13.33 -21.41
N LYS A 15 20.59 -14.35 -20.73
CA LYS A 15 19.97 -14.97 -19.57
C LYS A 15 19.76 -13.98 -18.42
N ALA A 16 20.76 -13.16 -18.11
CA ALA A 16 20.65 -12.14 -17.07
C ALA A 16 19.52 -11.13 -17.37
N LEU A 17 19.41 -10.68 -18.62
CA LEU A 17 18.34 -9.78 -19.04
C LEU A 17 16.95 -10.43 -18.94
N VAL A 18 16.81 -11.68 -19.37
CA VAL A 18 15.55 -12.44 -19.25
C VAL A 18 15.18 -12.66 -17.79
N THR A 19 16.14 -12.98 -16.92
CA THR A 19 15.90 -13.15 -15.48
C THR A 19 15.48 -11.83 -14.83
N VAL A 20 16.13 -10.72 -15.15
CA VAL A 20 15.77 -9.39 -14.62
C VAL A 20 14.36 -9.00 -15.09
N LEU A 21 14.03 -9.21 -16.36
CA LEU A 21 12.70 -8.95 -16.90
C LEU A 21 11.63 -9.81 -16.21
N LEU A 22 11.91 -11.09 -15.99
CA LEU A 22 11.00 -12.02 -15.31
C LEU A 22 10.75 -11.59 -13.86
N VAL A 23 11.80 -11.19 -13.13
CA VAL A 23 11.70 -10.68 -11.75
C VAL A 23 10.87 -9.39 -11.71
N LEU A 24 11.07 -8.48 -12.67
CA LEU A 24 10.26 -7.26 -12.81
C LEU A 24 8.78 -7.56 -13.05
N LEU A 25 8.46 -8.54 -13.91
CA LEU A 25 7.08 -8.94 -14.19
C LEU A 25 6.40 -9.62 -12.99
N ILE A 26 7.13 -10.49 -12.28
CA ILE A 26 6.62 -11.18 -11.08
C ILE A 26 6.41 -10.19 -9.94
N THR A 27 7.35 -9.27 -9.72
CA THR A 27 7.21 -8.23 -8.68
C THR A 27 6.08 -7.27 -9.03
N ALA A 28 5.95 -6.83 -10.28
CA ALA A 28 4.83 -5.99 -10.72
C ALA A 28 3.46 -6.68 -10.54
N GLY A 29 3.37 -7.99 -10.77
CA GLY A 29 2.14 -8.78 -10.57
C GLY A 29 1.78 -9.04 -9.11
N CYS A 30 2.77 -9.16 -8.22
CA CYS A 30 2.54 -9.41 -6.79
C CYS A 30 2.09 -8.16 -6.01
N PHE A 31 2.42 -6.95 -6.46
CA PHE A 31 1.98 -5.71 -5.81
C PHE A 31 0.49 -5.36 -6.06
N MET A 32 -0.19 -6.05 -6.98
CA MET A 32 -1.61 -5.79 -7.28
C MET A 32 -2.60 -6.67 -6.49
N ARG A 33 -2.14 -7.56 -5.60
CA ARG A 33 -3.02 -8.46 -4.81
C ARG A 33 -3.35 -7.93 -3.41
N SER A 34 -3.42 -6.61 -3.22
CA SER A 34 -4.11 -6.01 -2.08
C SER A 34 -5.11 -4.99 -2.60
N SER A 35 -6.25 -5.48 -3.07
CA SER A 35 -7.43 -4.66 -3.40
C SER A 35 -8.50 -4.83 -2.32
N GLY A 36 -8.07 -4.88 -1.05
CA GLY A 36 -8.95 -4.45 0.03
C GLY A 36 -8.99 -2.91 0.04
N PRO A 37 -10.05 -2.27 0.53
CA PRO A 37 -9.98 -0.84 0.83
C PRO A 37 -8.73 -0.64 1.69
N SER A 38 -7.80 0.20 1.23
CA SER A 38 -6.59 0.50 1.98
C SER A 38 -7.00 0.94 3.39
N ASP A 39 -6.23 0.62 4.42
CA ASP A 39 -6.53 1.06 5.79
C ASP A 39 -6.81 2.56 5.87
N SER A 40 -6.14 3.35 5.02
CA SER A 40 -6.40 4.78 4.81
C SER A 40 -7.83 5.07 4.34
N GLU A 41 -8.35 4.29 3.39
CA GLU A 41 -9.71 4.44 2.84
C GLU A 41 -10.79 4.05 3.87
N ARG A 42 -10.50 3.05 4.72
CA ARG A 42 -11.38 2.64 5.83
C ARG A 42 -11.39 3.68 6.95
N ARG A 43 -10.27 4.38 7.19
CA ARG A 43 -10.11 5.40 8.25
C ARG A 43 -10.62 6.79 7.87
N ALA A 44 -10.66 7.13 6.58
CA ALA A 44 -11.15 8.40 6.06
C ALA A 44 -12.47 8.94 6.70
N PRO A 45 -13.52 8.13 6.93
CA PRO A 45 -14.73 8.61 7.62
C PRO A 45 -14.48 8.98 9.10
N CYS A 46 -13.63 8.23 9.80
CA CYS A 46 -13.27 8.53 11.19
C CYS A 46 -12.39 9.79 11.28
N ASP A 47 -11.46 9.96 10.34
CA ASP A 47 -10.59 11.14 10.26
C ASP A 47 -11.42 12.43 10.03
N ARG A 48 -12.49 12.36 9.23
CA ARG A 48 -13.40 13.49 9.04
C ARG A 48 -14.12 13.90 10.33
N LEU A 49 -14.57 12.93 11.13
CA LEU A 49 -15.19 13.22 12.43
C LEU A 49 -14.20 13.85 13.40
N ALA A 50 -12.96 13.37 13.41
CA ALA A 50 -11.89 13.95 14.22
C ALA A 50 -11.54 15.38 13.77
N ALA A 51 -11.47 15.64 12.46
CA ALA A 51 -11.25 16.98 11.92
C ALA A 51 -12.39 17.94 12.29
N GLN A 52 -13.64 17.49 12.21
CA GLN A 52 -14.80 18.29 12.64
C GLN A 52 -14.77 18.59 14.14
N ALA A 53 -14.30 17.65 14.97
CA ALA A 53 -14.14 17.88 16.40
C ALA A 53 -13.11 18.98 16.71
N ILE A 54 -12.06 19.07 15.90
CA ILE A 54 -11.00 20.09 16.02
C ILE A 54 -11.50 21.47 15.58
N ASP A 55 -12.31 21.50 14.52
CA ASP A 55 -12.87 22.73 13.94
C ASP A 55 -14.16 23.21 14.65
N ALA A 56 -14.69 22.41 15.58
CA ALA A 56 -15.91 22.75 16.30
C ALA A 56 -15.69 23.92 17.28
N ASP A 57 -16.52 24.96 17.12
CA ASP A 57 -16.50 26.16 17.97
C ASP A 57 -17.05 25.91 19.39
N ASP A 58 -17.99 24.96 19.53
CA ASP A 58 -18.57 24.53 20.81
C ASP A 58 -17.84 23.31 21.39
N LEU A 59 -17.41 23.41 22.65
CA LEU A 59 -16.72 22.33 23.36
C LEU A 59 -17.59 21.09 23.58
N GLY A 60 -18.91 21.25 23.69
CA GLY A 60 -19.85 20.13 23.81
C GLY A 60 -19.92 19.33 22.50
N GLU A 61 -19.99 20.02 21.38
CA GLU A 61 -19.99 19.42 20.04
C GLU A 61 -18.64 18.80 19.70
N ALA A 62 -17.53 19.48 20.01
CA ALA A 62 -16.18 18.93 19.86
C ALA A 62 -16.04 17.58 20.60
N ARG A 63 -16.54 17.49 21.84
CA ARG A 63 -16.52 16.24 22.62
C ARG A 63 -17.39 15.16 22.02
N ARG A 64 -18.59 15.50 21.51
CA ARG A 64 -19.48 14.53 20.84
C ARG A 64 -18.87 13.99 19.56
N LEU A 65 -18.27 14.85 18.73
CA LEU A 65 -17.58 14.46 17.51
C LEU A 65 -16.34 13.62 17.80
N ALA A 66 -15.56 13.97 18.83
CA ALA A 66 -14.40 13.19 19.26
C ALA A 66 -14.79 11.80 19.79
N ALA A 67 -15.90 11.68 20.52
CA ALA A 67 -16.43 10.39 20.97
C ALA A 67 -16.84 9.51 19.78
N ARG A 68 -17.58 10.08 18.81
CA ARG A 68 -17.96 9.38 17.58
C ARG A 68 -16.76 8.94 16.73
N ALA A 69 -15.74 9.79 16.63
CA ALA A 69 -14.50 9.43 15.95
C ALA A 69 -13.81 8.25 16.65
N SER A 70 -13.76 8.26 17.98
CA SER A 70 -13.17 7.17 18.78
C SER A 70 -13.92 5.84 18.62
N GLU A 71 -15.26 5.88 18.61
CA GLU A 71 -16.10 4.72 18.33
C GLU A 71 -15.87 4.19 16.90
N CYS A 72 -15.75 5.09 15.92
CA CYS A 72 -15.44 4.75 14.53
C CYS A 72 -14.11 3.99 14.42
N TYR A 73 -13.02 4.49 15.02
CA TYR A 73 -11.73 3.77 15.02
C TYR A 73 -11.76 2.45 15.81
N SER A 74 -12.58 2.36 16.84
CA SER A 74 -12.74 1.11 17.62
C SER A 74 -13.45 0.03 16.79
N GLY A 75 -14.43 0.42 15.98
CA GLY A 75 -15.10 -0.46 15.02
C GLY A 75 -14.17 -0.95 13.90
N LEU A 76 -13.20 -0.12 13.48
CA LEU A 76 -12.17 -0.53 12.52
C LEU A 76 -11.19 -1.57 13.11
N GLN A 77 -10.87 -1.48 14.41
CA GLN A 77 -9.96 -2.41 15.11
C GLN A 77 -10.62 -3.73 15.50
N SER A 78 -11.94 -3.75 15.62
CA SER A 78 -12.72 -4.93 16.02
C SER A 78 -13.22 -5.75 14.82
N GLY A 79 -12.90 -5.32 13.59
CA GLY A 79 -13.34 -5.91 12.33
C GLY A 79 -12.32 -6.82 11.64
N ASP A 80 -11.41 -7.44 12.41
CA ASP A 80 -10.48 -8.51 12.00
C ASP A 80 -10.99 -9.89 12.46
#